data_AF-A0A4R0QP58-F1
#
_entry.id   AF-A0A4R0QP58-F1
#
_cell.length_a   1.000
_cell.length_b   1.000
_cell.length_c   1.000
_cell.angle_alpha   90.00
_cell.angle_beta   90.00
_cell.angle_gamma   90.00
#
_symmetry.space_group_name_H-M   'P 1'
#
loop_
_entity.id
_entity.type
_entity.pdbx_description
1 polymer ?
#
loop_
_entity_poly.entity_id
_entity_poly.type
_entity_poly.pdbx_seq_one_letter_code
_entity_poly.pdbx_strand_id
1 'polypeptide(L)'
;MVDYHGYPPELVEQQKSFLTEVYTAGIQSIYISAIKNYKDRAKQYAEEVKKKIDSDRDAMDSAIQGESSQAIRECINTYAQKYDSIGK
;
A
#
# COMPACT_ATOMS: atom_id res chain seq x y z
N MET A 1 23.76 29.45 33.72
CA MET A 1 23.02 28.27 34.19
C MET A 1 23.37 27.13 33.27
N VAL A 2 23.89 26.04 33.81
CA VAL A 2 24.28 24.85 33.04
C VAL A 2 23.23 23.80 33.32
N ASP A 3 22.63 23.24 32.27
CA ASP A 3 21.62 22.19 32.43
C ASP A 3 22.29 20.88 32.93
N TYR A 4 21.48 19.91 33.38
CA TYR A 4 21.80 18.73 34.23
C TYR A 4 23.05 17.86 33.89
N HIS A 5 23.81 18.16 32.83
CA HIS A 5 24.98 17.42 32.36
C HIS A 5 26.21 18.27 31.96
N GLY A 6 26.25 19.58 32.25
CA GLY A 6 27.45 20.38 32.00
C GLY A 6 27.56 21.00 30.59
N TYR A 7 26.53 20.83 29.75
CA TYR A 7 26.52 21.38 28.39
C TYR A 7 25.98 22.82 28.34
N PRO A 8 26.57 23.70 27.49
CA PRO A 8 25.99 24.99 27.14
C PRO A 8 24.54 24.87 26.66
N PRO A 9 23.60 25.70 27.16
CA PRO A 9 22.19 25.67 26.74
C PRO A 9 21.99 25.79 25.22
N GLU A 10 22.86 26.54 24.55
CA GLU A 10 22.81 26.74 23.09
C GLU A 10 23.03 25.43 22.33
N LEU A 11 23.92 24.56 22.83
CA LEU A 11 24.19 23.25 22.23
C LEU A 11 23.01 22.29 22.43
N VAL A 12 22.33 22.37 23.58
CA VAL A 12 21.13 21.58 23.86
C VAL A 12 20.00 21.99 22.92
N GLU A 13 19.78 23.28 22.73
CA GLU A 13 18.76 23.79 21.80
C GLU A 13 19.10 23.46 20.34
N GLN A 14 20.37 23.53 19.95
CA GLN A 14 20.80 23.12 18.62
C GLN A 14 20.56 21.62 18.37
N GLN A 15 20.85 20.77 19.37
CA GLN A 15 20.59 19.33 19.26
C GLN A 15 19.09 19.01 19.19
N LYS A 16 18.25 19.74 19.92
CA LYS A 16 16.78 19.64 19.80
C LYS A 16 16.33 20.02 18.39
N SER A 17 16.86 21.12 17.84
CA SER A 17 16.56 21.55 16.46
C SER A 17 16.92 20.45 15.45
N PHE A 18 18.12 19.88 15.53
CA PHE A 18 18.52 18.79 14.64
C PHE A 18 17.65 17.55 14.78
N LEU A 19 17.28 17.19 16.01
CA LEU A 19 16.38 16.06 16.26
C LEU A 19 15.04 16.25 15.55
N THR A 20 14.43 17.42 15.70
CA THR A 20 13.10 17.71 15.15
C THR A 20 13.13 17.96 13.63
N GLU A 21 14.08 18.75 13.15
CA GLU A 21 14.08 19.23 11.76
C GLU A 21 14.72 18.24 10.79
N VAL A 22 15.72 17.48 11.23
CA VAL A 22 16.49 16.58 10.37
C VAL A 22 16.07 15.14 10.60
N TYR A 23 16.17 14.67 11.86
CA TYR A 23 15.94 13.25 12.15
C TYR A 23 14.47 12.88 12.07
N THR A 24 13.56 13.64 12.69
CA THR A 24 12.12 13.37 12.60
C THR A 24 11.63 13.47 11.16
N ALA A 25 12.04 14.50 10.42
CA ALA A 25 11.68 14.65 9.00
C ALA A 25 12.20 13.49 8.13
N GLY A 26 13.45 13.06 8.36
CA GLY A 26 14.04 11.93 7.66
C GLY A 26 13.29 10.61 7.94
N ILE A 27 13.00 10.32 9.21
CA ILE A 27 12.23 9.14 9.61
C ILE A 27 10.82 9.18 9.00
N GLN A 28 10.16 10.34 9.03
CA GLN A 28 8.84 10.53 8.44
C GLN A 28 8.86 10.28 6.92
N SER A 29 9.88 10.77 6.22
CA SER A 29 10.04 10.54 4.77
C SER A 29 10.24 9.07 4.43
N ILE A 30 11.06 8.35 5.22
CA ILE A 30 11.26 6.91 5.10
C ILE A 30 9.93 6.17 5.31
N TYR A 31 9.18 6.53 6.35
CA TYR A 31 7.89 5.92 6.67
C TYR A 31 6.86 6.12 5.55
N ILE A 32 6.72 7.34 5.03
CA ILE A 32 5.82 7.66 3.90
C ILE A 32 6.22 6.86 2.66
N SER A 33 7.52 6.80 2.35
CA SER A 33 8.04 6.05 1.20
C SER A 33 7.76 4.55 1.34
N ALA A 34 7.91 3.98 2.54
CA ALA A 34 7.60 2.59 2.81
C ALA A 34 6.11 2.31 2.60
N ILE A 35 5.21 3.14 3.16
CA ILE A 35 3.75 2.99 2.94
C ILE A 35 3.43 3.01 1.45
N LYS A 36 3.98 3.97 0.71
CA LYS A 36 3.76 4.09 -0.73
C LYS A 36 4.18 2.81 -1.45
N ASN A 37 5.38 2.30 -1.17
CA ASN A 37 5.87 1.06 -1.77
C ASN A 37 4.98 -0.15 -1.43
N TYR A 38 4.47 -0.24 -0.20
CA TYR A 38 3.53 -1.32 0.17
C TYR A 38 2.20 -1.20 -0.57
N LYS A 39 1.65 0.01 -0.71
CA LYS A 39 0.42 0.25 -1.49
C LYS A 39 0.62 -0.11 -2.96
N ASP A 40 1.73 0.33 -3.56
CA ASP A 40 2.06 0.04 -4.95
C ASP A 40 2.20 -1.48 -5.20
N ARG A 41 2.87 -2.20 -4.29
CA ARG A 41 2.96 -3.67 -4.36
C ARG A 41 1.61 -4.35 -4.19
N ALA A 42 0.80 -3.91 -3.23
CA ALA A 42 -0.54 -4.46 -3.02
C ALA A 42 -1.42 -4.27 -4.27
N LYS A 43 -1.32 -3.11 -4.93
CA LYS A 43 -1.98 -2.84 -6.21
C LYS A 43 -1.48 -3.76 -7.32
N GLN A 44 -0.18 -3.96 -7.45
CA GLN A 44 0.40 -4.87 -8.45
C GLN A 44 -0.12 -6.31 -8.26
N TYR A 45 -0.13 -6.83 -7.03
CA TYR A 45 -0.66 -8.17 -6.77
C TYR A 45 -2.17 -8.26 -7.05
N ALA A 46 -2.94 -7.23 -6.71
CA ALA A 46 -4.37 -7.18 -7.02
C ALA A 46 -4.61 -7.20 -8.55
N GLU A 47 -3.84 -6.46 -9.33
CA GLU A 47 -3.91 -6.47 -10.80
C GLU A 47 -3.53 -7.83 -11.40
N GLU A 48 -2.50 -8.49 -10.87
CA GLU A 48 -2.10 -9.84 -11.30
C GLU A 48 -3.20 -10.87 -11.03
N VAL A 49 -3.81 -10.83 -9.83
CA VAL A 49 -4.92 -11.71 -9.48
C VAL A 49 -6.13 -11.44 -10.37
N LYS A 50 -6.45 -10.16 -10.62
CA LYS A 50 -7.56 -9.78 -11.51
C LYS A 50 -7.35 -10.32 -12.93
N LYS A 51 -6.14 -10.21 -13.49
CA LYS A 51 -5.80 -10.80 -14.80
C LYS A 51 -6.01 -12.31 -14.83
N LYS A 52 -5.67 -13.03 -13.76
CA LYS A 52 -5.92 -14.48 -13.66
C LYS A 52 -7.43 -14.77 -13.61
N ILE A 53 -8.17 -14.03 -12.80
CA ILE A 53 -9.64 -14.15 -12.71
C ILE A 53 -10.30 -13.91 -14.07
N ASP A 54 -9.88 -12.87 -14.81
CA ASP A 54 -10.40 -12.57 -16.15
C ASP A 54 -10.02 -13.69 -17.14
N SER A 55 -8.80 -14.22 -17.08
CA SER A 55 -8.39 -15.36 -17.92
C SER A 55 -9.20 -16.63 -17.62
N ASP A 56 -9.47 -16.91 -16.35
CA ASP A 56 -10.29 -18.06 -15.94
C ASP A 56 -11.74 -17.88 -16.39
N ARG A 57 -12.27 -16.64 -16.32
CA ARG A 57 -13.59 -16.30 -16.87
C ARG A 57 -13.68 -16.61 -18.35
N ASP A 58 -12.73 -16.13 -19.13
CA ASP A 58 -12.75 -16.29 -20.58
C ASP A 58 -12.62 -17.78 -20.99
N ALA A 59 -11.85 -18.56 -20.23
CA ALA A 59 -11.77 -20.02 -20.39
C ALA A 59 -13.09 -20.73 -20.02
N MET A 60 -13.74 -20.33 -18.92
CA MET A 60 -15.03 -20.89 -18.50
C MET A 60 -16.16 -20.53 -19.46
N ASP A 61 -16.17 -19.31 -19.99
CA ASP A 61 -17.14 -18.85 -21.01
C ASP A 61 -17.02 -19.64 -22.30
N SER A 62 -15.80 -20.05 -22.65
CA SER A 62 -15.55 -20.92 -23.80
C SER A 62 -16.05 -22.36 -23.56
N ALA A 63 -16.09 -22.81 -22.31
CA ALA A 63 -16.43 -24.20 -21.94
C ALA A 63 -17.90 -24.40 -21.57
N ILE A 64 -18.57 -23.39 -21.01
CA ILE A 64 -19.94 -23.49 -20.46
C ILE A 64 -20.87 -22.63 -21.33
N GLN A 65 -21.73 -23.27 -22.12
CA GLN A 65 -22.80 -22.60 -22.85
C GLN A 65 -24.14 -22.73 -22.07
N GLY A 66 -24.86 -21.62 -21.88
CA GLY A 66 -26.20 -21.60 -21.25
C GLY A 66 -26.29 -20.80 -19.94
N GLU A 67 -27.42 -20.90 -19.23
CA GLU A 67 -27.74 -20.08 -18.03
C GLU A 67 -26.72 -20.22 -16.89
N SER A 68 -26.06 -21.38 -16.75
CA SER A 68 -24.99 -21.58 -15.75
C SER A 68 -23.76 -20.70 -16.01
N SER A 69 -23.52 -20.27 -17.25
CA SER A 69 -22.42 -19.33 -17.58
C SER A 69 -22.67 -17.94 -17.00
N GLN A 70 -23.93 -17.50 -16.94
CA GLN A 70 -24.30 -16.16 -16.46
C GLN A 70 -24.04 -16.03 -14.95
N ALA A 71 -24.46 -17.01 -14.16
CA ALA A 71 -24.24 -17.03 -12.71
C ALA A 71 -22.74 -17.08 -12.35
N ILE A 72 -21.94 -17.81 -13.14
CA ILE A 72 -20.48 -17.87 -12.97
C ILE A 72 -19.85 -16.52 -13.31
N ARG A 73 -20.26 -15.86 -14.39
CA ARG A 73 -19.79 -14.49 -14.74
C ARG A 73 -20.08 -13.48 -13.64
N GLU A 74 -21.28 -13.50 -13.07
CA GLU A 74 -21.66 -12.59 -11.98
C GLU A 74 -20.81 -12.81 -10.73
N CYS A 75 -20.56 -14.09 -10.38
CA CYS A 75 -19.68 -14.45 -9.28
C CYS A 75 -18.25 -13.94 -9.51
N ILE A 76 -17.67 -14.21 -10.68
CA ILE A 76 -16.33 -13.77 -11.07
C ILE A 76 -16.22 -12.24 -11.05
N ASN A 77 -17.20 -11.52 -11.62
CA ASN A 77 -17.21 -10.06 -11.62
C ASN A 77 -17.24 -9.49 -10.20
N THR A 78 -18.00 -10.11 -9.29
CA THR A 78 -18.03 -9.73 -7.87
C THR A 78 -16.66 -9.92 -7.22
N TYR A 79 -15.97 -11.03 -7.50
CA TYR A 79 -14.61 -11.25 -6.99
C TYR A 79 -13.61 -10.25 -7.59
N ALA A 80 -13.65 -9.99 -8.90
CA ALA A 80 -12.78 -9.02 -9.55
C ALA A 80 -12.93 -7.60 -8.97
N GLN A 81 -14.18 -7.16 -8.70
CA GLN A 81 -14.46 -5.86 -8.08
C GLN A 81 -13.89 -5.71 -6.66
N LYS A 82 -13.76 -6.81 -5.89
CA LYS A 82 -13.13 -6.77 -4.56
C LYS A 82 -11.65 -6.40 -4.62
N TYR A 83 -10.97 -6.66 -5.74
CA TYR A 83 -9.56 -6.31 -5.92
C TYR A 83 -9.36 -4.84 -6.34
N ASP A 84 -10.38 -4.16 -6.89
CA ASP A 84 -10.31 -2.76 -7.33
C ASP A 84 -10.17 -1.75 -6.16
N SER A 85 -10.37 -2.19 -4.92
CA SER A 85 -10.20 -1.38 -3.71
C SER A 85 -8.85 -1.61 -3.02
N ILE A 86 -8.09 -2.64 -3.40
CA ILE A 86 -6.82 -2.99 -2.76
C ILE A 86 -5.71 -2.04 -3.24
N GLY A 87 -5.00 -1.44 -2.29
CA GLY A 87 -3.89 -0.53 -2.58
C GLY A 87 -4.29 0.93 -2.87
N LYS A 88 -5.58 1.28 -2.74
CA LYS A 88 -6.02 2.68 -2.60
C LYS A 88 -5.57 3.25 -1.24
#